data_AF-A0A928FTJ6-F1
#
_entry.id   AF-A0A928FTJ6-F1
#
_cell.length_a   1.000
_cell.length_b   1.000
_cell.length_c   1.000
_cell.angle_alpha   90.00
_cell.angle_beta   90.00
_cell.angle_gamma   90.00
#
_symmetry.space_group_name_H-M   'P 1'
#
loop_
_entity.id
_entity.type
_entity.pdbx_description
1 polymer ?
#
loop_
_entity_poly.entity_id
_entity_poly.type
_entity_poly.pdbx_seq_one_letter_code
_entity_poly.pdbx_strand_id
1 'polypeptide(L)'
;MDKEFGSVERLVEFGLGMAVANQMIATMNQAIGSMTVPGAQAPMGGAVGNPLLSYFVVVDGAQAGPFNEQQLEQLIREGKVTGESLVWRTGITAWVTASNLPDVNRLLLLNKK
;
A
#
# COMPACT_ATOMS: atom_id res chain seq x y z
N MET A 1 -37.26 11.43 -24.22
CA MET A 1 -35.85 11.71 -24.56
C MET A 1 -35.16 11.97 -23.23
N ASP A 2 -34.70 10.94 -22.51
CA ASP A 2 -34.35 11.08 -21.09
C ASP A 2 -33.17 10.15 -20.73
N LYS A 3 -31.93 10.54 -21.05
CA LYS A 3 -30.71 9.76 -20.70
C LYS A 3 -29.43 10.60 -20.49
N GLU A 4 -29.51 11.85 -20.04
CA GLU A 4 -28.31 12.73 -19.98
C GLU A 4 -27.99 13.36 -18.62
N PHE A 5 -28.49 12.85 -17.49
CA PHE A 5 -28.22 13.47 -16.17
C PHE A 5 -27.48 12.61 -15.14
N GLY A 6 -27.15 11.33 -15.40
CA GLY A 6 -26.46 10.47 -14.41
C GLY A 6 -24.93 10.40 -14.51
N SER A 7 -24.35 10.95 -15.58
CA SER A 7 -22.92 10.72 -15.91
C SER A 7 -21.98 11.76 -15.31
N VAL A 8 -22.49 12.95 -14.98
CA VAL A 8 -21.67 14.06 -14.44
C VAL A 8 -21.41 13.87 -12.94
N GLU A 9 -22.40 13.40 -12.16
CA GLU A 9 -22.23 13.12 -10.72
C GLU A 9 -21.27 11.96 -10.46
N ARG A 10 -21.29 10.90 -11.29
CA ARG A 10 -20.29 9.81 -11.20
C ARG A 10 -18.89 10.23 -11.61
N LEU A 11 -18.75 11.20 -12.52
CA LEU A 11 -17.45 11.75 -12.91
C LEU A 11 -16.86 12.62 -11.80
N VAL A 12 -17.71 13.35 -11.06
CA VAL A 12 -17.31 14.13 -9.89
C VAL A 12 -16.91 13.21 -8.73
N GLU A 13 -17.67 12.16 -8.44
CA GLU A 13 -17.29 11.16 -7.42
C GLU A 13 -15.97 10.43 -7.74
N PHE A 14 -15.77 10.00 -9.00
CA PHE A 14 -14.53 9.35 -9.41
C PHE A 14 -13.33 10.32 -9.48
N GLY A 15 -13.58 11.58 -9.88
CA GLY A 15 -12.59 12.66 -9.89
C GLY A 15 -12.17 13.11 -8.50
N LEU A 16 -13.09 13.13 -7.54
CA LEU A 16 -12.82 13.41 -6.13
C LEU A 16 -12.07 12.26 -5.46
N GLY A 17 -12.42 11.00 -5.77
CA GLY A 17 -11.69 9.83 -5.26
C GLY A 17 -10.21 9.82 -5.69
N MET A 18 -9.92 10.19 -6.93
CA MET A 18 -8.54 10.31 -7.45
C MET A 18 -7.80 11.55 -6.92
N ALA A 19 -8.49 12.67 -6.73
CA ALA A 19 -7.89 13.89 -6.16
C ALA A 19 -7.54 13.72 -4.68
N VAL A 20 -8.42 13.07 -3.91
CA VAL A 20 -8.16 12.72 -2.50
C VAL A 20 -7.07 11.66 -2.39
N ALA A 21 -6.98 10.71 -3.31
CA ALA A 21 -5.87 9.76 -3.37
C ALA A 21 -4.52 10.47 -3.56
N ASN A 22 -4.43 11.46 -4.46
CA ASN A 22 -3.22 12.27 -4.64
C ASN A 22 -2.86 13.09 -3.39
N GLN A 23 -3.86 13.66 -2.70
CA GLN A 23 -3.62 14.42 -1.48
C GLN A 23 -3.16 13.52 -0.32
N MET A 24 -3.74 12.32 -0.18
CA MET A 24 -3.28 11.32 0.79
C MET A 24 -1.85 10.86 0.49
N ILE A 25 -1.49 10.67 -0.79
CA ILE A 25 -0.11 10.34 -1.19
C ILE A 25 0.86 11.47 -0.83
N ALA A 26 0.48 12.74 -1.05
CA ALA A 26 1.31 13.89 -0.69
C ALA A 26 1.50 14.01 0.84
N THR A 27 0.43 13.81 1.62
CA THR A 27 0.49 13.78 3.08
C THR A 27 1.30 12.58 3.58
N MET A 28 1.18 11.40 2.96
CA MET A 28 2.00 10.22 3.28
C MET A 28 3.48 10.45 3.00
N ASN A 29 3.83 11.05 1.86
CA ASN A 29 5.22 11.33 1.51
C ASN A 29 5.88 12.30 2.51
N GLN A 30 5.13 13.28 3.00
CA GLN A 30 5.57 14.19 4.07
C GLN A 30 5.65 13.49 5.44
N ALA A 31 4.68 12.64 5.79
CA ALA A 31 4.67 11.92 7.07
C ALA A 31 5.80 10.88 7.19
N ILE A 32 6.16 10.22 6.09
CA ILE A 32 7.30 9.28 6.03
C ILE A 32 8.64 10.04 6.09
N GLY A 33 8.73 11.20 5.44
CA GLY A 33 9.93 12.06 5.48
C GLY A 33 10.21 12.71 6.84
N SER A 34 9.22 12.77 7.73
CA SER A 34 9.32 13.34 9.09
C SER A 34 9.24 12.32 10.22
N MET A 35 9.20 11.02 9.90
CA MET A 35 9.21 9.93 10.89
C MET A 35 10.61 9.65 11.42
N THR A 36 11.27 10.66 11.99
CA THR A 36 12.31 10.45 13.02
C THR A 36 11.59 10.09 14.32
N VAL A 37 11.54 8.80 14.66
CA VAL A 37 10.87 8.28 15.87
C VAL A 37 11.77 8.51 17.09
N PRO A 38 11.47 9.45 18.02
CA PRO A 38 12.19 9.57 19.27
C PRO A 38 11.50 8.64 20.28
N GLY A 39 12.13 7.50 20.60
CA GLY A 39 11.84 6.79 21.86
C GLY A 39 10.95 5.54 21.83
N ALA A 40 10.74 4.85 20.70
CA ALA A 40 10.05 3.55 20.70
C ALA A 40 11.03 2.38 20.68
N GLN A 41 11.40 1.91 21.87
CA GLN A 41 12.07 0.62 22.07
C GLN A 41 11.06 -0.52 21.91
N ALA A 42 11.19 -1.29 20.83
CA ALA A 42 10.77 -2.70 20.76
C ALA A 42 11.72 -3.44 19.80
N PRO A 43 12.30 -4.59 20.19
CA PRO A 43 13.45 -5.17 19.51
C PRO A 43 13.01 -6.10 18.38
N MET A 44 13.18 -5.68 17.13
CA MET A 44 13.30 -6.58 15.98
C MET A 44 14.36 -6.02 15.04
N GLY A 45 15.55 -6.64 15.10
CA GLY A 45 16.54 -6.73 14.02
C GLY A 45 16.83 -5.46 13.22
N GLY A 46 17.92 -4.78 13.56
CA GLY A 46 18.44 -3.68 12.76
C GLY A 46 18.80 -4.08 11.32
N ALA A 47 18.70 -3.11 10.43
CA ALA A 47 19.61 -2.96 9.31
C ALA A 47 19.67 -1.47 8.95
N VAL A 48 20.72 -0.82 9.44
CA VAL A 48 21.35 0.30 8.77
C VAL A 48 21.79 -0.17 7.38
N GLY A 49 21.29 0.46 6.32
CA GLY A 49 21.77 0.24 4.95
C GLY A 49 20.66 -0.02 3.93
N ASN A 50 20.66 0.79 2.87
CA ASN A 50 19.73 0.80 1.73
C ASN A 50 18.36 1.43 2.05
N PRO A 51 17.77 2.27 1.17
CA PRO A 51 16.37 2.68 1.33
C PRO A 51 15.51 1.41 1.28
N LEU A 52 15.15 0.91 2.45
CA LEU A 52 14.31 -0.27 2.62
C LEU A 52 13.01 0.00 1.87
N LEU A 53 12.76 -0.77 0.82
CA LEU A 53 11.47 -0.74 0.13
C LEU A 53 10.40 -0.96 1.18
N SER A 54 9.63 0.09 1.42
CA SER A 54 8.58 0.11 2.43
C SER A 54 7.28 -0.24 1.73
N TYR A 55 6.66 -1.34 2.16
CA TYR A 55 5.40 -1.83 1.62
C TYR A 55 4.25 -1.41 2.52
N PHE A 56 3.17 -0.93 1.94
CA PHE A 56 1.91 -0.69 2.61
C PHE A 56 0.87 -1.59 1.98
N VAL A 57 -0.03 -2.16 2.78
CA VAL A 57 -1.07 -3.09 2.32
C VAL A 57 -2.41 -2.71 2.92
N VAL A 58 -3.49 -3.04 2.21
CA VAL A 58 -4.85 -2.94 2.76
C VAL A 58 -5.25 -4.30 3.33
N VAL A 59 -5.47 -4.36 4.64
CA VAL A 59 -5.94 -5.55 5.38
C VAL A 59 -7.23 -5.14 6.10
N ASP A 60 -8.30 -5.93 5.91
CA ASP A 60 -9.63 -5.64 6.49
C ASP A 60 -10.17 -4.23 6.16
N GLY A 61 -9.84 -3.70 4.99
CA GLY A 61 -10.27 -2.36 4.55
C GLY A 61 -9.49 -1.19 5.18
N ALA A 62 -8.51 -1.49 6.04
CA ALA A 62 -7.61 -0.51 6.63
C ALA A 62 -6.20 -0.63 6.05
N GLN A 63 -5.53 0.50 5.88
CA GLN A 63 -4.11 0.53 5.50
C GLN A 63 -3.23 0.11 6.68
N ALA A 64 -2.30 -0.80 6.43
CA ALA A 64 -1.29 -1.26 7.37
C ALA A 64 0.13 -1.13 6.75
N GLY A 65 1.11 -0.80 7.58
CA GLY A 65 2.51 -0.61 7.19
C GLY A 65 3.15 0.63 7.84
N PRO A 66 4.41 0.97 7.51
CA PRO A 66 5.27 0.33 6.51
C PRO A 66 5.78 -1.05 6.97
N PHE A 67 5.72 -2.03 6.08
CA PHE A 67 6.29 -3.36 6.24
C PHE A 67 7.56 -3.51 5.40
N ASN A 68 8.50 -4.32 5.88
CA ASN A 68 9.59 -4.82 5.05
C ASN A 68 9.17 -6.13 4.35
N GLU A 69 10.03 -6.66 3.48
CA GLU A 69 9.74 -7.87 2.70
C GLU A 69 9.42 -9.09 3.59
N GLN A 70 10.18 -9.29 4.67
CA GLN A 70 9.98 -10.41 5.61
C GLN A 70 8.64 -10.32 6.34
N GLN A 71 8.24 -9.12 6.77
CA GLN A 71 6.94 -8.88 7.41
C GLN A 71 5.80 -9.08 6.42
N LEU A 72 5.96 -8.63 5.17
CA LEU A 72 4.98 -8.84 4.12
C LEU A 72 4.80 -10.32 3.78
N GLU A 73 5.91 -11.07 3.67
CA GLU A 73 5.88 -12.52 3.49
C GLU A 73 5.09 -13.21 4.62
N GLN A 74 5.32 -12.81 5.87
CA GLN A 74 4.59 -13.36 7.01
C GLN A 74 3.07 -13.11 6.89
N LEU A 75 2.65 -11.91 6.48
CA LEU A 75 1.25 -11.58 6.24
C LEU A 75 0.63 -12.40 5.09
N ILE A 76 1.41 -12.69 4.04
CA ILE A 76 1.00 -13.57 2.94
C ILE A 76 0.80 -15.00 3.45
N ARG A 77 1.72 -15.51 4.28
CA ARG A 77 1.61 -16.85 4.88
C ARG A 77 0.43 -16.98 5.83
N GLU A 78 0.09 -15.90 6.53
CA GLU A 78 -1.12 -15.81 7.36
C GLU A 78 -2.41 -15.68 6.54
N GLY A 79 -2.33 -15.45 5.23
CA GLY A 79 -3.48 -15.24 4.35
C GLY A 79 -4.13 -13.85 4.47
N LYS A 80 -3.50 -12.93 5.22
CA LYS A 80 -3.97 -11.54 5.35
C LYS A 80 -3.71 -10.72 4.10
N VAL A 81 -2.67 -11.08 3.35
CA VAL A 81 -2.35 -10.50 2.05
C VAL A 81 -2.48 -11.59 0.98
N THR A 82 -3.33 -11.34 0.01
CA THR A 82 -3.57 -12.24 -1.13
C THR A 82 -3.19 -11.54 -2.42
N GLY A 83 -3.25 -12.26 -3.55
CA GLY A 83 -3.00 -11.68 -4.87
C GLY A 83 -3.93 -10.52 -5.25
N GLU A 84 -5.09 -10.41 -4.60
CA GLU A 84 -6.10 -9.37 -4.83
C GLU A 84 -5.94 -8.20 -3.86
N SER A 85 -5.16 -8.34 -2.78
CA SER A 85 -4.91 -7.28 -1.81
C SER A 85 -4.23 -6.08 -2.49
N LEU A 86 -4.66 -4.87 -2.12
CA LEU A 86 -4.02 -3.64 -2.58
C LEU A 86 -2.72 -3.42 -1.80
N VAL A 87 -1.65 -3.18 -2.56
CA VAL A 87 -0.29 -2.96 -2.08
C VAL A 87 0.26 -1.70 -2.71
N TRP A 88 0.97 -0.92 -1.92
CA TRP A 88 1.75 0.22 -2.39
C TRP A 88 3.18 0.10 -1.87
N ARG A 89 4.14 0.59 -2.64
CA ARG A 89 5.53 0.70 -2.20
C ARG A 89 6.13 2.02 -2.60
N THR A 90 7.20 2.40 -1.95
CA THR A 90 8.00 3.54 -2.38
C THR A 90 8.46 3.35 -3.84
N GLY A 91 8.26 4.39 -4.66
CA GLY A 91 8.63 4.39 -6.08
C GLY A 91 7.52 4.01 -7.07
N ILE A 92 6.28 3.75 -6.63
CA ILE A 92 5.11 3.63 -7.52
C ILE A 92 4.08 4.74 -7.26
N THR A 93 3.32 5.10 -8.28
CA THR A 93 2.41 6.26 -8.27
C THR A 93 1.04 5.98 -7.67
N ALA A 94 0.58 4.72 -7.68
CA ALA A 94 -0.75 4.35 -7.22
C ALA A 94 -0.74 2.97 -6.55
N TRP A 95 -1.78 2.69 -5.76
CA TRP A 95 -2.04 1.35 -5.23
C TRP A 95 -2.25 0.36 -6.37
N VAL A 96 -1.61 -0.80 -6.26
CA VAL A 96 -1.74 -1.89 -7.23
C VAL A 96 -2.09 -3.18 -6.50
N THR A 97 -2.66 -4.15 -7.20
CA THR A 97 -2.87 -5.48 -6.59
C THR A 97 -1.53 -6.16 -6.33
N ALA A 98 -1.45 -6.96 -5.27
CA ALA A 98 -0.24 -7.69 -4.89
C ALA A 98 0.31 -8.58 -6.01
N SER A 99 -0.57 -9.16 -6.83
CA SER A 99 -0.19 -9.94 -8.04
C SER A 99 0.45 -9.09 -9.14
N ASN A 100 0.11 -7.81 -9.23
CA ASN A 100 0.64 -6.89 -10.25
C ASN A 100 1.97 -6.26 -9.85
N LEU A 101 2.37 -6.35 -8.57
CA LEU A 101 3.68 -5.89 -8.13
C LEU A 101 4.69 -7.04 -8.23
N PRO A 102 5.69 -7.01 -9.13
CA PRO A 102 6.56 -8.16 -9.40
C PRO A 102 7.24 -8.74 -8.15
N ASP A 103 7.74 -7.87 -7.28
CA ASP A 103 8.42 -8.27 -6.05
C ASP A 103 7.46 -9.01 -5.08
N VAL A 104 6.22 -8.52 -4.95
CA VAL A 104 5.21 -9.13 -4.05
C VAL A 104 4.60 -10.37 -4.67
N ASN A 105 4.37 -10.36 -5.98
CA ASN A 105 3.91 -11.53 -6.71
C ASN A 105 4.90 -12.70 -6.56
N ARG A 106 6.21 -12.42 -6.56
CA ARG A 106 7.22 -13.44 -6.24
C ARG A 106 7.01 -14.04 -4.85
N LEU A 107 6.78 -13.23 -3.82
CA LEU A 107 6.49 -13.71 -2.46
C LEU A 107 5.20 -14.53 -2.40
N LEU A 108 4.16 -14.10 -3.10
CA LEU A 108 2.89 -14.82 -3.21
C LEU A 108 3.10 -16.20 -3.83
N LEU A 109 3.86 -16.30 -4.92
CA LEU A 109 4.16 -17.56 -5.60
C LEU A 109 5.02 -18.50 -4.74
N LEU A 110 5.97 -17.96 -3.97
CA LEU A 110 6.81 -18.74 -3.05
C LEU A 110 6.02 -19.34 -1.88
N ASN A 111 4.93 -18.68 -1.48
CA ASN A 111 4.13 -19.07 -0.32
C ASN A 111 2.79 -19.75 -0.68
N LYS A 112 2.47 -19.87 -1.97
CA LYS A 112 1.36 -20.71 -2.44
C LYS A 112 1.69 -22.19 -2.21
N LYS A 113 0.91 -22.86 -1.36
CA LYS A 113 0.87 -24.33 -1.26
C LYS A 113 -0.15 -24.91 -2.23
#